data_AF-A0A363MXZ9-F1
#
_entry.id   AF-A0A363MXZ9-F1
#
_cell.length_a   1.000
_cell.length_b   1.000
_cell.length_c   1.000
_cell.angle_alpha   90.00
_cell.angle_beta   90.00
_cell.angle_gamma   90.00
#
_symmetry.space_group_name_H-M   'P 1'
#
loop_
_entity.id
_entity.type
_entity.pdbx_description
1 polymer ?
#
loop_
_entity_poly.entity_id
_entity_poly.type
_entity_poly.pdbx_seq_one_letter_code
_entity_poly.pdbx_strand_id
1 'polypeptide(L)'
;MEIDFLERSVNDLMNRLGAGNAHPGSGSAAAFQGMVSAKMISTVLTLTANSKSPHLYAHCIKEILDYQEHIENRIYPALAELFQKDSDQFEITIATRKERDEATEDADINYLRRRALEELKVCIIIPFDIAELCAELAEIASFVFDNCVKKARGDSQVGLSGALSALAGCISIIRLNVLSFNSDEYNYTKAVVNEVNNLEKLYQELSAVADSKIKILQEEFQAKIPLFEGITVLLSKYRGIKNSNIEQCVRDLQNLIWNNRSLIWKKNIPQNALEILKPEAILKQVLGYDCFFSEQYGVPTADDGIIEVAGVIDQPNKLVAISTVYPKEVQNFTAAHELAHAILHQNPILHRDNPLDRPRQKAEGNPTEYEADKFAAYFLMPKKIVEEAFFRIFDTIPFKIDENTAFKFGGKTASNLRDECRNKRELTKKLATLELYNGKFFVSLSKTFGVSATAMAIRIEELGLVDY
;
A
#
# COMPACT_ATOMS: atom_id res chain seq x y z
N MET A 1 23.41 -46.80 -2.34
CA MET A 1 23.04 -45.63 -3.15
C MET A 1 21.84 -45.03 -2.42
N GLU A 2 22.11 -44.17 -1.44
CA GLU A 2 21.02 -43.44 -0.79
C GLU A 2 20.46 -42.42 -1.78
N ILE A 3 19.14 -42.29 -1.77
CA ILE A 3 18.38 -41.36 -2.61
C ILE A 3 18.68 -39.94 -2.14
N ASP A 4 18.98 -39.05 -3.10
CA ASP A 4 19.21 -37.61 -2.91
C ASP A 4 18.15 -37.01 -1.96
N PHE A 5 18.58 -36.26 -0.94
CA PHE A 5 17.66 -35.67 0.03
C PHE A 5 16.66 -34.70 -0.61
N LEU A 6 16.98 -34.13 -1.76
CA LEU A 6 16.08 -33.25 -2.52
C LEU A 6 15.03 -34.02 -3.32
N GLU A 7 15.23 -35.33 -3.56
CA GLU A 7 14.24 -36.20 -4.19
C GLU A 7 13.24 -36.80 -3.17
N ARG A 8 13.50 -36.63 -1.87
CA ARG A 8 12.62 -37.08 -0.80
C ARG A 8 11.46 -36.13 -0.58
N SER A 9 10.36 -36.65 -0.03
CA SER A 9 9.26 -35.79 0.39
C SER A 9 9.72 -34.84 1.50
N VAL A 10 9.22 -33.61 1.49
CA VAL A 10 9.48 -32.62 2.55
C VAL A 10 9.17 -33.18 3.94
N ASN A 11 8.13 -34.01 4.09
CA ASN A 11 7.79 -34.66 5.36
C ASN A 11 8.88 -35.63 5.85
N ASP A 12 9.49 -36.41 4.96
CA ASP A 12 10.59 -37.31 5.32
C ASP A 12 11.81 -36.50 5.77
N LEU A 13 12.16 -35.45 5.02
CA LEU A 13 13.26 -34.57 5.38
C LEU A 13 13.07 -33.92 6.76
N MET A 14 11.87 -33.38 7.04
CA MET A 14 11.56 -32.75 8.31
C MET A 14 11.59 -33.74 9.48
N ASN A 15 11.09 -34.96 9.27
CA ASN A 15 11.18 -36.02 10.29
C ASN A 15 12.64 -36.34 10.63
N ARG A 16 13.53 -36.38 9.64
CA ARG A 16 14.95 -36.69 9.85
C ARG A 16 15.69 -35.57 10.56
N LEU A 17 15.48 -34.30 10.17
CA LEU A 17 16.08 -33.15 10.86
C LEU A 17 15.72 -33.08 12.35
N GLY A 18 14.59 -33.66 12.76
CA GLY A 18 14.13 -33.71 14.15
C GLY A 18 14.30 -35.06 14.86
N ALA A 19 14.88 -36.08 14.21
CA ALA A 19 14.90 -37.44 14.75
C ALA A 19 15.98 -37.67 15.84
N GLY A 20 16.83 -36.68 16.13
CA GLY A 20 17.89 -36.79 17.14
C GLY A 20 19.01 -37.76 16.77
N ASN A 21 19.01 -38.23 15.53
CA ASN A 21 20.09 -38.97 14.89
C ASN A 21 21.05 -37.99 14.20
N ALA A 22 22.19 -38.50 13.77
CA ALA A 22 23.30 -37.69 13.25
C ALA A 22 22.99 -36.99 11.91
N HIS A 23 21.91 -37.32 11.19
CA HIS A 23 21.83 -37.01 9.77
C HIS A 23 20.38 -36.85 9.24
N PRO A 24 20.03 -35.75 8.51
CA PRO A 24 20.81 -34.54 8.23
C PRO A 24 21.06 -33.66 9.45
N GLY A 25 22.24 -33.04 9.46
CA GLY A 25 22.75 -32.23 10.57
C GLY A 25 22.36 -30.74 10.47
N SER A 26 22.90 -29.94 11.38
CA SER A 26 22.61 -28.50 11.45
C SER A 26 23.18 -27.70 10.26
N GLY A 27 24.26 -28.16 9.62
CA GLY A 27 24.79 -27.54 8.40
C GLY A 27 23.83 -27.72 7.22
N SER A 28 23.33 -28.94 7.05
CA SER A 28 22.30 -29.30 6.08
C SER A 28 21.03 -28.46 6.33
N ALA A 29 20.61 -28.30 7.58
CA ALA A 29 19.48 -27.44 7.93
C ALA A 29 19.73 -25.97 7.51
N ALA A 30 20.94 -25.44 7.72
CA ALA A 30 21.32 -24.08 7.31
C ALA A 30 21.31 -23.92 5.77
N ALA A 31 21.87 -24.88 5.03
CA ALA A 31 21.82 -24.87 3.56
C ALA A 31 20.38 -24.89 3.04
N PHE A 32 19.54 -25.78 3.60
CA PHE A 32 18.12 -25.88 3.25
C PHE A 32 17.36 -24.57 3.55
N GLN A 33 17.63 -23.94 4.69
CA GLN A 33 17.07 -22.62 5.01
C GLN A 33 17.47 -21.56 3.96
N GLY A 34 18.74 -21.54 3.52
CA GLY A 34 19.20 -20.69 2.43
C GLY A 34 18.48 -20.96 1.11
N MET A 35 18.24 -22.24 0.78
CA MET A 35 17.49 -22.64 -0.42
C MET A 35 16.04 -22.12 -0.40
N VAL A 36 15.36 -22.23 0.74
CA VAL A 36 14.01 -21.68 0.94
C VAL A 36 14.04 -20.16 0.75
N SER A 37 14.98 -19.47 1.39
CA SER A 37 15.19 -18.02 1.21
C SER A 37 15.38 -17.64 -0.25
N ALA A 38 16.18 -18.39 -1.00
CA ALA A 38 16.44 -18.13 -2.42
C ALA A 38 15.17 -18.20 -3.26
N LYS A 39 14.28 -19.16 -2.98
CA LYS A 39 12.99 -19.28 -3.68
C LYS A 39 12.00 -18.19 -3.27
N MET A 40 11.99 -17.75 -2.01
CA MET A 40 11.18 -16.60 -1.59
C MET A 40 11.60 -15.32 -2.33
N ILE A 41 12.90 -15.08 -2.46
CA ILE A 41 13.44 -13.91 -3.17
C ILE A 41 13.14 -14.01 -4.68
N SER A 42 13.35 -15.19 -5.29
CA SER A 42 13.04 -15.46 -6.70
C SER A 42 11.56 -15.20 -7.03
N THR A 43 10.66 -15.51 -6.09
CA THR A 43 9.23 -15.23 -6.24
C THR A 43 8.96 -13.74 -6.40
N VAL A 44 9.57 -12.90 -5.56
CA VAL A 44 9.39 -11.44 -5.63
C VAL A 44 10.00 -10.85 -6.90
N LEU A 45 11.18 -11.32 -7.31
CA LEU A 45 11.81 -10.94 -8.58
C LEU A 45 10.87 -11.26 -9.76
N THR A 46 10.34 -12.49 -9.81
CA THR A 46 9.40 -12.95 -10.85
C THR A 46 8.12 -12.13 -10.88
N LEU A 47 7.52 -11.84 -9.71
CA LEU A 47 6.32 -11.00 -9.62
C LEU A 47 6.59 -9.57 -10.12
N THR A 48 7.80 -9.08 -9.92
CA THR A 48 8.20 -7.72 -10.33
C THR A 48 8.44 -7.65 -11.83
N ALA A 49 9.17 -8.61 -12.40
CA ALA A 49 9.39 -8.73 -13.84
C ALA A 49 8.07 -8.88 -14.62
N ASN A 50 7.10 -9.62 -14.07
CA ASN A 50 5.79 -9.85 -14.68
C ASN A 50 4.70 -8.82 -14.27
N SER A 51 5.11 -7.67 -13.70
CA SER A 51 4.15 -6.68 -13.22
C SER A 51 3.30 -6.08 -14.35
N LYS A 52 2.00 -5.87 -14.08
CA LYS A 52 1.09 -5.13 -14.99
C LYS A 52 1.46 -3.65 -15.15
N SER A 53 2.46 -3.15 -14.42
CA SER A 53 2.94 -1.76 -14.47
C SER A 53 4.46 -1.71 -14.57
N PRO A 54 5.06 -2.20 -15.69
CA PRO A 54 6.51 -2.36 -15.82
C PRO A 54 7.27 -1.03 -15.76
N HIS A 55 6.65 0.07 -16.17
CA HIS A 55 7.24 1.42 -16.09
C HIS A 55 7.63 1.85 -14.67
N LEU A 56 7.05 1.25 -13.63
CA LEU A 56 7.42 1.54 -12.23
C LEU A 56 8.78 0.96 -11.85
N TYR A 57 9.24 -0.07 -12.57
CA TYR A 57 10.45 -0.85 -12.26
C TYR A 57 11.55 -0.69 -13.32
N ALA A 58 11.36 0.20 -14.30
CA ALA A 58 12.32 0.43 -15.37
C ALA A 58 13.73 0.84 -14.87
N HIS A 59 13.79 1.46 -13.68
CA HIS A 59 15.05 1.91 -13.06
C HIS A 59 15.90 0.78 -12.46
N CYS A 60 15.33 -0.42 -12.24
CA CYS A 60 15.99 -1.54 -11.57
C CYS A 60 15.84 -2.87 -12.32
N ILE A 61 15.33 -2.83 -13.56
CA ILE A 61 14.98 -4.05 -14.30
C ILE A 61 16.20 -4.90 -14.64
N LYS A 62 17.36 -4.27 -14.88
CA LYS A 62 18.59 -4.98 -15.20
C LYS A 62 19.07 -5.76 -13.97
N GLU A 63 19.11 -5.09 -12.82
CA GLU A 63 19.48 -5.69 -11.54
C GLU A 63 18.54 -6.84 -11.18
N ILE A 64 17.24 -6.71 -11.43
CA ILE A 64 16.26 -7.79 -11.22
C ILE A 64 16.61 -9.04 -12.04
N LEU A 65 16.92 -8.88 -13.32
CA LEU A 65 17.28 -9.99 -14.20
C LEU A 65 18.63 -10.61 -13.82
N ASP A 66 19.63 -9.77 -13.55
CA ASP A 66 20.97 -10.20 -13.12
C ASP A 66 20.87 -11.00 -11.81
N TYR A 67 20.09 -10.53 -10.82
CA TYR A 67 19.88 -11.26 -9.57
C TYR A 67 19.07 -12.55 -9.73
N GLN A 68 18.09 -12.57 -10.64
CA GLN A 68 17.35 -13.79 -10.92
C GLN A 68 18.27 -14.85 -11.51
N GLU A 69 19.08 -14.50 -12.51
CA GLU A 69 20.06 -15.39 -13.12
C GLU A 69 21.08 -15.88 -12.07
N HIS A 70 21.57 -14.98 -11.24
CA HIS A 70 22.55 -15.29 -10.20
C HIS A 70 22.01 -16.25 -9.15
N ILE A 71 20.76 -16.08 -8.71
CA ILE A 71 20.12 -17.00 -7.76
C ILE A 71 19.88 -18.36 -8.42
N GLU A 72 19.33 -18.39 -9.63
CA GLU A 72 18.92 -19.62 -10.31
C GLU A 72 20.12 -20.47 -10.74
N ASN A 73 21.20 -19.85 -11.21
CA ASN A 73 22.34 -20.55 -11.83
C ASN A 73 23.55 -20.70 -10.89
N ARG A 74 23.62 -19.96 -9.77
CA ARG A 74 24.74 -20.04 -8.83
C ARG A 74 24.30 -20.35 -7.40
N ILE A 75 23.56 -19.45 -6.76
CA ILE A 75 23.31 -19.53 -5.32
C ILE A 75 22.50 -20.78 -4.96
N TYR A 76 21.35 -20.97 -5.62
CA TYR A 76 20.47 -22.10 -5.29
C TYR A 76 21.09 -23.47 -5.59
N PRO A 77 21.70 -23.72 -6.77
CA PRO A 77 22.38 -24.98 -7.04
C PRO A 77 23.55 -25.25 -6.09
N ALA A 78 24.35 -24.23 -5.75
CA ALA A 78 25.47 -24.40 -4.82
C ALA A 78 24.98 -24.75 -3.40
N LEU A 79 23.90 -24.12 -2.91
CA LEU A 79 23.30 -24.48 -1.63
C LEU A 79 22.73 -25.90 -1.63
N ALA A 80 22.13 -26.34 -2.74
CA ALA A 80 21.63 -27.71 -2.91
C ALA A 80 22.77 -28.75 -2.87
N GLU A 81 23.90 -28.46 -3.51
CA GLU A 81 25.09 -29.32 -3.44
C GLU A 81 25.66 -29.35 -2.02
N LEU A 82 25.81 -28.20 -1.38
CA LEU A 82 26.33 -28.09 -0.01
C LEU A 82 25.43 -28.77 1.02
N PHE A 83 24.11 -28.75 0.80
CA PHE A 83 23.15 -29.48 1.61
C PHE A 83 23.45 -30.98 1.63
N GLN A 84 23.63 -31.60 0.45
CA GLN A 84 23.97 -33.02 0.37
C GLN A 84 25.38 -33.30 0.91
N LYS A 85 26.35 -32.45 0.53
CA LYS A 85 27.75 -32.59 0.92
C LYS A 85 27.95 -32.49 2.44
N ASP A 86 27.24 -31.59 3.12
CA ASP A 86 27.28 -31.47 4.58
C ASP A 86 26.85 -32.78 5.22
N SER A 87 25.75 -33.37 4.74
CA SER A 87 25.30 -34.63 5.28
C SER A 87 26.28 -35.76 5.09
N ASP A 88 26.76 -35.96 3.86
CA ASP A 88 27.67 -37.06 3.53
C ASP A 88 28.96 -36.95 4.36
N GLN A 89 29.50 -35.73 4.48
CA GLN A 89 30.71 -35.47 5.25
C GLN A 89 30.50 -35.69 6.75
N PHE A 90 29.31 -35.36 7.26
CA PHE A 90 28.98 -35.60 8.66
C PHE A 90 28.86 -37.09 8.98
N GLU A 91 28.31 -37.90 8.08
CA GLU A 91 28.28 -39.36 8.24
C GLU A 91 29.68 -39.96 8.36
N ILE A 92 30.61 -39.55 7.49
CA ILE A 92 32.02 -39.99 7.51
C ILE A 92 32.67 -39.64 8.86
N THR A 93 32.42 -38.42 9.35
CA THR A 93 32.98 -37.94 10.62
C THR A 93 32.44 -38.73 11.81
N ILE A 94 31.15 -39.05 11.83
CA ILE A 94 30.53 -39.86 12.89
C ILE A 94 31.00 -41.32 12.85
N ALA A 95 31.10 -41.91 11.66
CA ALA A 95 31.63 -43.26 11.49
C ALA A 95 33.07 -43.36 12.03
N THR A 96 33.94 -42.42 11.65
CA THR A 96 35.33 -42.38 12.12
C THR A 96 35.43 -42.21 13.63
N ARG A 97 34.52 -41.42 14.25
CA ARG A 97 34.47 -41.27 15.71
C ARG A 97 34.02 -42.55 16.41
N LYS A 98 33.04 -43.28 15.86
CA LYS A 98 32.61 -44.58 16.40
C LYS A 98 33.72 -45.61 16.31
N GLU A 99 34.38 -45.72 15.15
CA GLU A 99 35.54 -46.62 14.97
C GLU A 99 36.64 -46.33 16.01
N ARG A 100 36.93 -45.05 16.26
CA ARG A 100 37.90 -44.63 17.28
C ARG A 100 37.47 -45.08 18.68
N ASP A 101 36.20 -44.93 19.03
CA ASP A 101 35.69 -45.23 20.36
C ASP A 101 35.61 -46.75 20.62
N GLU A 102 35.54 -47.57 19.56
CA GLU A 102 35.57 -49.03 19.60
C GLU A 102 36.99 -49.63 19.55
N ALA A 103 37.99 -48.86 19.09
CA ALA A 103 39.37 -49.32 18.99
C ALA A 103 40.01 -49.55 20.36
N THR A 104 40.79 -50.63 20.50
CA THR A 104 41.44 -51.04 21.76
C THR A 104 42.94 -50.78 21.79
N GLU A 105 43.58 -50.63 20.63
CA GLU A 105 45.02 -50.37 20.53
C GLU A 105 45.32 -48.86 20.50
N ASP A 106 46.23 -48.40 21.37
CA ASP A 106 46.57 -46.98 21.52
C ASP A 106 47.03 -46.32 20.21
N ALA A 107 47.75 -47.07 19.37
CA ALA A 107 48.23 -46.58 18.07
C ALA A 107 47.07 -46.30 17.10
N ASP A 108 46.10 -47.22 17.04
CA ASP A 108 44.92 -47.11 16.18
C ASP A 108 43.98 -45.99 16.66
N ILE A 109 43.79 -45.86 17.98
CA ILE A 109 43.01 -44.75 18.58
C ILE A 109 43.62 -43.40 18.17
N ASN A 110 44.95 -43.26 18.22
CA ASN A 110 45.63 -42.02 17.83
C ASN A 110 45.47 -41.74 16.33
N TYR A 111 45.65 -42.75 15.47
CA TYR A 111 45.45 -42.64 14.03
C TYR A 111 44.03 -42.19 13.69
N LEU A 112 43.01 -42.86 14.25
CA LEU A 112 41.60 -42.53 14.02
C LEU A 112 41.23 -41.15 14.58
N ARG A 113 41.83 -40.72 15.70
CA ARG A 113 41.67 -39.35 16.21
C ARG A 113 42.18 -38.32 15.21
N ARG A 114 43.37 -38.52 14.63
CA ARG A 114 43.94 -37.60 13.63
C ARG A 114 43.08 -37.57 12.37
N ARG A 115 42.67 -38.74 11.87
CA ARG A 115 41.76 -38.84 10.73
C ARG A 115 40.45 -38.10 10.99
N ALA A 116 39.82 -38.27 12.16
CA ALA A 116 38.59 -37.57 12.51
C ALA A 116 38.77 -36.04 12.56
N LEU A 117 39.95 -35.53 12.93
CA LEU A 117 40.24 -34.10 12.88
C LEU A 117 40.39 -33.60 11.44
N GLU A 118 40.99 -34.37 10.54
CA GLU A 118 41.06 -34.02 9.12
C GLU A 118 39.68 -33.98 8.47
N GLU A 119 38.81 -34.96 8.73
CA GLU A 119 37.41 -34.94 8.26
C GLU A 119 36.64 -33.72 8.82
N LEU A 120 36.93 -33.33 10.07
CA LEU A 120 36.33 -32.16 10.70
C LEU A 120 36.75 -30.84 10.04
N LYS A 121 37.93 -30.78 9.40
CA LYS A 121 38.33 -29.61 8.60
C LYS A 121 37.37 -29.40 7.42
N VAL A 122 36.92 -30.49 6.78
CA VAL A 122 35.92 -30.42 5.71
C VAL A 122 34.55 -29.97 6.25
N CYS A 123 34.15 -30.49 7.42
CA CYS A 123 32.95 -30.03 8.15
C CYS A 123 33.01 -28.56 8.61
N ILE A 124 34.18 -27.90 8.57
CA ILE A 124 34.33 -26.47 8.81
C ILE A 124 34.15 -25.68 7.51
N ILE A 125 34.72 -26.16 6.41
CA ILE A 125 34.68 -25.49 5.10
C ILE A 125 33.24 -25.41 4.56
N ILE A 126 32.46 -26.49 4.66
CA ILE A 126 31.10 -26.52 4.09
C ILE A 126 30.20 -25.42 4.68
N PRO A 127 30.12 -25.23 6.02
CA PRO A 127 29.42 -24.09 6.61
C PRO A 127 29.95 -22.70 6.20
N PHE A 128 31.25 -22.53 5.91
CA PHE A 128 31.76 -21.27 5.37
C PHE A 128 31.13 -20.97 4.01
N ASP A 129 31.14 -21.94 3.10
CA ASP A 129 30.56 -21.79 1.76
C ASP A 129 29.05 -21.47 1.84
N ILE A 130 28.32 -22.15 2.74
CA ILE A 130 26.89 -21.88 2.98
C ILE A 130 26.69 -20.45 3.52
N ALA A 131 27.52 -20.03 4.49
CA ALA A 131 27.44 -18.73 5.11
C ALA A 131 27.67 -17.59 4.10
N GLU A 132 28.67 -17.73 3.24
CA GLU A 132 28.97 -16.73 2.20
C GLU A 132 27.83 -16.58 1.19
N LEU A 133 27.29 -17.71 0.70
CA LEU A 133 26.12 -17.71 -0.19
C LEU A 133 24.89 -17.09 0.46
N CYS A 134 24.66 -17.35 1.75
CA CYS A 134 23.54 -16.78 2.48
C CYS A 134 23.74 -15.27 2.77
N ALA A 135 24.96 -14.82 3.01
CA ALA A 135 25.26 -13.40 3.17
C ALA A 135 24.99 -12.63 1.87
N GLU A 136 25.46 -13.15 0.73
CA GLU A 136 25.18 -12.59 -0.58
C GLU A 136 23.67 -12.58 -0.88
N LEU A 137 22.97 -13.67 -0.56
CA LEU A 137 21.53 -13.75 -0.74
C LEU A 137 20.77 -12.73 0.12
N ALA A 138 21.25 -12.44 1.34
CA ALA A 138 20.68 -11.41 2.21
C ALA A 138 20.85 -10.00 1.62
N GLU A 139 22.00 -9.70 1.00
CA GLU A 139 22.20 -8.43 0.29
C GLU A 139 21.20 -8.26 -0.85
N ILE A 140 21.00 -9.31 -1.67
CA ILE A 140 20.00 -9.31 -2.74
C ILE A 140 18.59 -9.13 -2.16
N ALA A 141 18.26 -9.83 -1.07
CA ALA A 141 16.96 -9.72 -0.41
C ALA A 141 16.66 -8.30 0.08
N SER A 142 17.67 -7.60 0.61
CA SER A 142 17.57 -6.19 1.01
C SER A 142 17.24 -5.29 -0.18
N PHE A 143 17.94 -5.46 -1.30
CA PHE A 143 17.65 -4.72 -2.54
C PHE A 143 16.22 -4.98 -3.03
N VAL A 144 15.81 -6.25 -3.05
CA VAL A 144 14.47 -6.66 -3.49
C VAL A 144 13.39 -6.05 -2.60
N PHE A 145 13.59 -6.02 -1.28
CA PHE A 145 12.65 -5.38 -0.36
C PHE A 145 12.41 -3.90 -0.71
N ASP A 146 13.47 -3.15 -1.03
CA ASP A 146 13.37 -1.72 -1.27
C ASP A 146 12.76 -1.39 -2.64
N ASN A 147 13.18 -2.12 -3.68
CA ASN A 147 13.00 -1.70 -5.08
C ASN A 147 11.93 -2.50 -5.84
N CYS A 148 11.57 -3.69 -5.37
CA CYS A 148 10.61 -4.56 -6.07
C CYS A 148 9.16 -4.35 -5.60
N VAL A 149 8.26 -5.26 -5.98
CA VAL A 149 6.82 -5.17 -5.66
C VAL A 149 6.58 -5.07 -4.15
N LYS A 150 6.18 -3.87 -3.69
CA LYS A 150 5.92 -3.58 -2.27
C LYS A 150 4.93 -4.54 -1.59
N LYS A 151 3.95 -5.07 -2.33
CA LYS A 151 2.95 -6.01 -1.78
C LYS A 151 3.55 -7.35 -1.36
N ALA A 152 4.72 -7.71 -1.88
CA ALA A 152 5.43 -8.95 -1.58
C ALA A 152 6.67 -8.71 -0.68
N ARG A 153 6.78 -7.54 -0.03
CA ARG A 153 7.86 -7.25 0.93
C ARG A 153 7.92 -8.22 2.11
N GLY A 154 6.80 -8.85 2.46
CA GLY A 154 6.78 -9.95 3.43
C GLY A 154 7.65 -11.12 2.98
N ASP A 155 7.55 -11.53 1.72
CA ASP A 155 8.35 -12.62 1.14
C ASP A 155 9.83 -12.25 1.08
N SER A 156 10.15 -11.00 0.71
CA SER A 156 11.53 -10.49 0.74
C SER A 156 12.11 -10.51 2.16
N GLN A 157 11.31 -10.12 3.17
CA GLN A 157 11.75 -10.13 4.56
C GLN A 157 11.96 -11.55 5.10
N VAL A 158 11.09 -12.51 4.75
CA VAL A 158 11.28 -13.92 5.09
C VAL A 158 12.57 -14.45 4.44
N GLY A 159 12.82 -14.10 3.18
CA GLY A 159 14.07 -14.45 2.49
C GLY A 159 15.30 -13.89 3.21
N LEU A 160 15.29 -12.58 3.52
CA LEU A 160 16.37 -11.88 4.22
C LEU A 160 16.66 -12.49 5.60
N SER A 161 15.64 -12.58 6.46
CA SER A 161 15.80 -13.12 7.81
C SER A 161 16.16 -14.60 7.81
N GLY A 162 15.67 -15.37 6.84
CA GLY A 162 16.02 -16.77 6.69
C GLY A 162 17.49 -16.98 6.30
N ALA A 163 18.00 -16.18 5.37
CA ALA A 163 19.41 -16.23 4.97
C ALA A 163 20.34 -15.81 6.12
N LEU A 164 19.96 -14.80 6.89
CA LEU A 164 20.66 -14.40 8.11
C LEU A 164 20.67 -15.50 9.19
N SER A 165 19.56 -16.24 9.34
CA SER A 165 19.48 -17.35 10.28
C SER A 165 20.41 -18.50 9.89
N ALA A 166 20.50 -18.80 8.58
CA ALA A 166 21.45 -19.77 8.05
C ALA A 166 22.90 -19.34 8.30
N LEU A 167 23.23 -18.08 8.00
CA LEU A 167 24.55 -17.48 8.29
C LEU A 167 24.93 -17.59 9.78
N ALA A 168 24.04 -17.20 10.68
CA ALA A 168 24.27 -17.31 12.13
C ALA A 168 24.45 -18.77 12.59
N GLY A 169 23.67 -19.69 12.01
CA GLY A 169 23.81 -21.13 12.21
C GLY A 169 25.20 -21.62 11.82
N CYS A 170 25.67 -21.27 10.62
CA CYS A 170 26.99 -21.63 10.13
C CYS A 170 28.13 -21.09 11.01
N ILE A 171 28.06 -19.83 11.44
CA ILE A 171 29.06 -19.25 12.37
C ILE A 171 29.14 -20.10 13.65
N SER A 172 28.00 -20.50 14.19
CA SER A 172 27.93 -21.33 15.40
C SER A 172 28.51 -22.73 15.18
N ILE A 173 28.21 -23.35 14.05
CA ILE A 173 28.72 -24.68 13.66
C ILE A 173 30.24 -24.65 13.50
N ILE A 174 30.78 -23.66 12.80
CA ILE A 174 32.22 -23.50 12.58
C ILE A 174 32.93 -23.35 13.93
N ARG A 175 32.45 -22.44 14.78
CA ARG A 175 33.02 -22.22 16.12
C ARG A 175 33.00 -23.50 16.95
N LEU A 176 31.90 -24.25 16.93
CA LEU A 176 31.79 -25.53 17.64
C LEU A 176 32.81 -26.55 17.14
N ASN A 177 32.98 -26.68 15.82
CA ASN A 177 33.94 -27.61 15.24
C ASN A 177 35.39 -27.23 15.58
N VAL A 178 35.73 -25.94 15.61
CA VAL A 178 37.07 -25.45 16.00
C VAL A 178 37.44 -25.84 17.44
N LEU A 179 36.48 -25.94 18.36
CA LEU A 179 36.73 -26.35 19.75
C LEU A 179 37.27 -27.78 19.90
N SER A 180 37.17 -28.60 18.85
CA SER A 180 37.64 -29.99 18.89
C SER A 180 39.15 -30.14 18.67
N PHE A 181 39.85 -29.06 18.29
CA PHE A 181 41.27 -29.08 17.96
C PHE A 181 42.15 -28.72 19.17
N ASN A 182 43.38 -29.26 19.18
CA ASN A 182 44.36 -29.03 20.23
C ASN A 182 45.42 -27.98 19.82
N SER A 183 46.33 -27.64 20.72
CA SER A 183 47.32 -26.56 20.56
C SER A 183 48.35 -26.79 19.44
N ASP A 184 48.55 -28.02 19.00
CA ASP A 184 49.39 -28.38 17.85
C ASP A 184 48.81 -27.88 16.51
N GLU A 185 47.49 -27.67 16.44
CA GLU A 185 46.78 -27.12 15.28
C GLU A 185 46.45 -25.61 15.46
N TYR A 186 47.14 -24.92 16.38
CA TYR A 186 46.80 -23.52 16.72
C TYR A 186 46.85 -22.56 15.51
N ASN A 187 47.81 -22.75 14.59
CA ASN A 187 47.90 -21.88 13.42
C ASN A 187 46.69 -22.03 12.49
N TYR A 188 46.21 -23.27 12.29
CA TYR A 188 45.02 -23.55 11.49
C TYR A 188 43.77 -22.97 12.15
N THR A 189 43.54 -23.30 13.43
CA THR A 189 42.37 -22.81 14.18
C THR A 189 42.34 -21.29 14.27
N LYS A 190 43.49 -20.64 14.44
CA LYS A 190 43.61 -19.17 14.42
C LYS A 190 43.20 -18.57 13.07
N ALA A 191 43.57 -19.20 11.95
CA ALA A 191 43.17 -18.75 10.62
C ALA A 191 41.64 -18.85 10.44
N VAL A 192 41.07 -20.00 10.76
CA VAL A 192 39.61 -20.23 10.73
C VAL A 192 38.86 -19.23 11.61
N VAL A 193 39.33 -18.99 12.84
CA VAL A 193 38.68 -18.03 13.75
C VAL A 193 38.72 -16.61 13.19
N ASN A 194 39.80 -16.20 12.53
CA ASN A 194 39.87 -14.88 11.90
C ASN A 194 38.84 -14.73 10.78
N GLU A 195 38.65 -15.76 9.95
CA GLU A 195 37.64 -15.76 8.89
C GLU A 195 36.23 -15.74 9.45
N VAL A 196 35.94 -16.55 10.47
CA VAL A 196 34.61 -16.55 11.10
C VAL A 196 34.30 -15.23 11.81
N ASN A 197 35.32 -14.53 12.34
CA ASN A 197 35.14 -13.19 12.90
C ASN A 197 34.74 -12.17 11.83
N ASN A 198 35.17 -12.35 10.57
CA ASN A 198 34.74 -11.49 9.46
C ASN A 198 33.29 -11.79 9.09
N LEU A 199 32.89 -13.07 9.03
CA LEU A 199 31.49 -13.46 8.84
C LEU A 199 30.59 -12.92 9.94
N GLU A 200 31.04 -12.92 11.20
CA GLU A 200 30.27 -12.37 12.32
C GLU A 200 30.03 -10.86 12.18
N LYS A 201 31.03 -10.10 11.72
CA LYS A 201 30.83 -8.67 11.43
C LYS A 201 29.80 -8.47 10.32
N LEU A 202 29.92 -9.23 9.23
CA LEU A 202 28.97 -9.17 8.11
C LEU A 202 27.55 -9.54 8.57
N TYR A 203 27.41 -10.57 9.41
CA TYR A 203 26.13 -10.94 10.02
C TYR A 203 25.54 -9.79 10.85
N GLN A 204 26.35 -9.10 11.66
CA GLN A 204 25.88 -7.96 12.46
C GLN A 204 25.40 -6.80 11.58
N GLU A 205 26.13 -6.49 10.52
CA GLU A 205 25.77 -5.44 9.56
C GLU A 205 24.45 -5.77 8.85
N LEU A 206 24.33 -6.98 8.30
CA LEU A 206 23.12 -7.43 7.60
C LEU A 206 21.93 -7.60 8.55
N SER A 207 22.14 -7.97 9.80
CA SER A 207 21.09 -8.03 10.83
C SER A 207 20.52 -6.64 11.10
N ALA A 208 21.37 -5.62 11.23
CA ALA A 208 20.92 -4.24 11.38
C ALA A 208 20.12 -3.76 10.15
N VAL A 209 20.49 -4.20 8.95
CA VAL A 209 19.72 -3.95 7.72
C VAL A 209 18.34 -4.61 7.81
N ALA A 210 18.25 -5.87 8.21
CA ALA A 210 16.97 -6.57 8.35
C ALA A 210 16.04 -5.91 9.37
N ASP A 211 16.57 -5.47 10.51
CA ASP A 211 15.82 -4.72 11.52
C ASP A 211 15.31 -3.38 10.97
N SER A 212 16.14 -2.69 10.16
CA SER A 212 15.72 -1.46 9.50
C SER A 212 14.55 -1.66 8.53
N LYS A 213 14.46 -2.83 7.85
CA LYS A 213 13.36 -3.14 6.93
C LYS A 213 12.04 -3.31 7.67
N ILE A 214 12.07 -3.96 8.84
CA ILE A 214 10.91 -4.06 9.74
C ILE A 214 10.48 -2.67 10.20
N LYS A 215 11.45 -1.83 10.58
CA LYS A 215 11.19 -0.45 11.01
C LYS A 215 10.53 0.40 9.91
N ILE A 216 10.95 0.26 8.65
CA ILE A 216 10.30 0.95 7.51
C ILE A 216 8.79 0.62 7.46
N LEU A 217 8.40 -0.63 7.66
CA LEU A 217 6.97 -1.00 7.65
C LEU A 217 6.21 -0.42 8.85
N GLN A 218 6.86 -0.36 10.01
CA GLN A 218 6.29 0.30 11.20
C GLN A 218 6.07 1.79 10.94
N GLU A 219 7.06 2.49 10.39
CA GLU A 219 6.99 3.91 10.06
C GLU A 219 5.93 4.19 8.98
N GLU A 220 5.82 3.34 7.94
CA GLU A 220 4.76 3.45 6.91
C GLU A 220 3.35 3.33 7.52
N PHE A 221 3.17 2.50 8.57
CA PHE A 221 1.90 2.43 9.29
C PHE A 221 1.69 3.63 10.21
N GLN A 222 2.72 4.01 10.99
CA GLN A 222 2.66 5.17 11.88
C GLN A 222 2.29 6.46 11.13
N ALA A 223 2.80 6.63 9.92
CA ALA A 223 2.44 7.75 9.05
C ALA A 223 0.94 7.82 8.73
N LYS A 224 0.21 6.69 8.76
CA LYS A 224 -1.25 6.64 8.51
C LYS A 224 -2.10 6.92 9.74
N ILE A 225 -1.53 6.81 10.95
CA ILE A 225 -2.27 6.94 12.22
C ILE A 225 -3.06 8.25 12.29
N PRO A 226 -2.49 9.44 11.99
CA PRO A 226 -3.23 10.69 12.11
C PRO A 226 -4.50 10.75 11.24
N LEU A 227 -4.45 10.16 10.03
CA LEU A 227 -5.62 10.06 9.16
C LEU A 227 -6.67 9.11 9.76
N PHE A 228 -6.25 7.94 10.24
CA PHE A 228 -7.15 6.91 10.76
C PHE A 228 -7.84 7.33 12.07
N GLU A 229 -7.08 7.91 13.00
CA GLU A 229 -7.62 8.49 14.22
C GLU A 229 -8.55 9.66 13.89
N GLY A 230 -8.15 10.54 12.96
CA GLY A 230 -8.98 11.65 12.52
C GLY A 230 -10.33 11.21 11.94
N ILE A 231 -10.35 10.15 11.13
CA ILE A 231 -11.61 9.58 10.62
C ILE A 231 -12.43 8.97 11.74
N THR A 232 -11.82 8.24 12.68
CA THR A 232 -12.52 7.69 13.85
C THR A 232 -13.18 8.79 14.67
N VAL A 233 -12.45 9.86 14.97
CA VAL A 233 -12.96 11.04 15.69
C VAL A 233 -14.11 11.67 14.91
N LEU A 234 -13.95 11.87 13.60
CA LEU A 234 -14.97 12.47 12.75
C LEU A 234 -16.25 11.63 12.73
N LEU A 235 -16.15 10.32 12.52
CA LEU A 235 -17.31 9.42 12.53
C LEU A 235 -18.00 9.40 13.90
N SER A 236 -17.23 9.37 15.00
CA SER A 236 -17.81 9.44 16.35
C SER A 236 -18.59 10.73 16.62
N LYS A 237 -18.16 11.83 15.99
CA LYS A 237 -18.74 13.17 16.16
C LYS A 237 -19.98 13.42 15.31
N TYR A 238 -20.17 12.70 14.20
CA TYR A 238 -21.21 13.02 13.22
C TYR A 238 -22.12 11.86 12.81
N ARG A 239 -21.64 10.61 12.86
CA ARG A 239 -22.38 9.47 12.30
C ARG A 239 -23.58 9.09 13.16
N GLY A 240 -24.77 9.09 12.57
CA GLY A 240 -26.03 8.76 13.24
C GLY A 240 -26.57 9.87 14.16
N ILE A 241 -25.92 11.04 14.19
CA ILE A 241 -26.34 12.16 15.04
C ILE A 241 -27.37 13.02 14.31
N LYS A 242 -28.58 13.10 14.87
CA LYS A 242 -29.66 13.95 14.36
C LYS A 242 -29.33 15.43 14.54
N ASN A 243 -29.70 16.26 13.55
CA ASN A 243 -29.47 17.72 13.55
C ASN A 243 -27.99 18.11 13.68
N SER A 244 -27.07 17.28 13.17
CA SER A 244 -25.66 17.60 13.16
C SER A 244 -25.37 18.83 12.28
N ASN A 245 -24.33 19.59 12.63
CA ASN A 245 -23.88 20.70 11.78
C ASN A 245 -23.10 20.13 10.57
N ILE A 246 -23.81 19.90 9.48
CA ILE A 246 -23.28 19.31 8.24
C ILE A 246 -22.14 20.15 7.66
N GLU A 247 -22.24 21.49 7.69
CA GLU A 247 -21.16 22.33 7.15
C GLU A 247 -19.89 22.19 7.99
N GLN A 248 -20.02 22.10 9.31
CA GLN A 248 -18.86 21.83 10.17
C GLN A 248 -18.30 20.42 9.95
N CYS A 249 -19.15 19.41 9.75
CA CYS A 249 -18.71 18.04 9.42
C CYS A 249 -17.86 18.02 8.14
N VAL A 250 -18.35 18.68 7.09
CA VAL A 250 -17.63 18.78 5.82
C VAL A 250 -16.30 19.52 5.98
N ARG A 251 -16.26 20.60 6.75
CA ARG A 251 -15.02 21.35 7.01
C ARG A 251 -14.00 20.51 7.78
N ASP A 252 -14.44 19.79 8.81
CA ASP A 252 -13.59 18.89 9.58
C ASP A 252 -13.01 17.80 8.67
N LEU A 253 -13.82 17.23 7.78
CA LEU A 253 -13.36 16.27 6.78
C LEU A 253 -12.34 16.90 5.83
N GLN A 254 -12.64 18.05 5.22
CA GLN A 254 -11.75 18.72 4.28
C GLN A 254 -10.39 19.07 4.90
N ASN A 255 -10.38 19.56 6.15
CA ASN A 255 -9.16 19.84 6.87
C ASN A 255 -8.34 18.57 7.13
N LEU A 256 -9.00 17.49 7.54
CA LEU A 256 -8.36 16.19 7.74
C LEU A 256 -7.73 15.67 6.45
N ILE A 257 -8.46 15.71 5.34
CA ILE A 257 -7.99 15.30 4.01
C ILE A 257 -6.83 16.19 3.55
N TRP A 258 -6.93 17.51 3.73
CA TRP A 258 -5.89 18.45 3.35
C TRP A 258 -4.57 18.18 4.09
N ASN A 259 -4.65 17.99 5.41
CA ASN A 259 -3.48 17.74 6.25
C ASN A 259 -2.80 16.40 5.93
N ASN A 260 -3.56 15.42 5.41
CA ASN A 260 -3.08 14.07 5.10
C ASN A 260 -2.98 13.78 3.60
N ARG A 261 -3.02 14.80 2.73
CA ARG A 261 -3.12 14.65 1.26
C ARG A 261 -1.97 13.85 0.63
N SER A 262 -0.76 13.90 1.20
CA SER A 262 0.39 13.11 0.73
C SER A 262 0.25 11.61 0.96
N LEU A 263 -0.58 11.19 1.93
CA LEU A 263 -0.89 9.78 2.20
C LEU A 263 -1.96 9.24 1.24
N ILE A 264 -2.90 10.10 0.86
CA ILE A 264 -4.07 9.76 0.03
C ILE A 264 -3.68 9.73 -1.45
N TRP A 265 -2.89 10.72 -1.91
CA TRP A 265 -2.44 10.83 -3.30
C TRP A 265 -0.94 10.60 -3.38
N LYS A 266 -0.52 9.47 -3.97
CA LYS A 266 0.90 9.17 -4.21
C LYS A 266 1.48 9.87 -5.44
N LYS A 267 0.63 10.19 -6.42
CA LYS A 267 0.95 10.95 -7.63
C LYS A 267 0.00 12.15 -7.70
N ASN A 268 0.46 13.26 -8.27
CA ASN A 268 -0.33 14.50 -8.39
C ASN A 268 -0.92 14.94 -7.03
N ILE A 269 -0.04 15.10 -6.03
CA ILE A 269 -0.44 15.53 -4.69
C ILE A 269 -1.16 16.89 -4.80
N PRO A 270 -2.38 17.04 -4.26
CA PRO A 270 -3.14 18.29 -4.32
C PRO A 270 -2.34 19.50 -3.83
N GLN A 271 -2.29 20.56 -4.65
CA GLN A 271 -1.57 21.81 -4.36
C GLN A 271 -2.48 22.92 -3.84
N ASN A 272 -3.80 22.79 -4.02
CA ASN A 272 -4.80 23.73 -3.55
C ASN A 272 -6.08 23.02 -3.09
N ALA A 273 -6.95 23.75 -2.39
CA ALA A 273 -8.13 23.18 -1.75
C ALA A 273 -9.20 22.67 -2.75
N LEU A 274 -9.21 23.11 -4.01
CA LEU A 274 -10.12 22.55 -5.02
C LEU A 274 -9.72 21.14 -5.44
N GLU A 275 -8.42 20.85 -5.47
CA GLU A 275 -7.90 19.55 -5.94
C GLU A 275 -8.20 18.39 -4.99
N ILE A 276 -8.53 18.66 -3.72
CA ILE A 276 -8.95 17.65 -2.74
C ILE A 276 -10.45 17.31 -2.82
N LEU A 277 -11.26 18.07 -3.57
CA LEU A 277 -12.72 17.90 -3.65
C LEU A 277 -13.10 16.73 -4.58
N LYS A 278 -12.50 15.56 -4.34
CA LYS A 278 -12.64 14.34 -5.14
C LYS A 278 -13.28 13.25 -4.28
N PRO A 279 -14.62 13.12 -4.28
CA PRO A 279 -15.32 12.20 -3.37
C PRO A 279 -14.92 10.74 -3.60
N GLU A 280 -14.75 10.33 -4.86
CA GLU A 280 -14.27 8.98 -5.22
C GLU A 280 -12.92 8.63 -4.57
N ALA A 281 -11.99 9.59 -4.54
CA ALA A 281 -10.68 9.38 -3.95
C ALA A 281 -10.76 9.23 -2.42
N ILE A 282 -11.65 9.97 -1.76
CA ILE A 282 -11.87 9.86 -0.32
C ILE A 282 -12.57 8.54 0.02
N LEU A 283 -13.64 8.19 -0.68
CA LEU A 283 -14.35 6.92 -0.53
C LEU A 283 -13.36 5.74 -0.62
N LYS A 284 -12.50 5.75 -1.64
CA LYS A 284 -11.55 4.67 -1.89
C LYS A 284 -10.35 4.65 -0.96
N GLN A 285 -9.61 5.75 -0.90
CA GLN A 285 -8.30 5.79 -0.23
C GLN A 285 -8.40 6.03 1.28
N VAL A 286 -9.53 6.56 1.76
CA VAL A 286 -9.71 6.96 3.17
C VAL A 286 -10.73 6.08 3.87
N LEU A 287 -11.86 5.79 3.24
CA LEU A 287 -12.96 5.02 3.84
C LEU A 287 -12.98 3.54 3.43
N GLY A 288 -12.11 3.15 2.50
CA GLY A 288 -11.92 1.77 2.04
C GLY A 288 -13.07 1.22 1.19
N TYR A 289 -13.80 2.09 0.50
CA TYR A 289 -14.86 1.67 -0.43
C TYR A 289 -14.31 1.37 -1.82
N ASP A 290 -14.80 0.33 -2.47
CA ASP A 290 -14.61 0.16 -3.91
C ASP A 290 -15.69 0.94 -4.66
N CYS A 291 -15.25 1.85 -5.54
CA CYS A 291 -16.12 2.69 -6.34
C CYS A 291 -16.15 2.18 -7.79
N PHE A 292 -17.34 1.93 -8.31
CA PHE A 292 -17.58 1.43 -9.67
C PHE A 292 -18.40 2.44 -10.47
N PHE A 293 -18.05 2.57 -11.74
CA PHE A 293 -18.74 3.39 -12.72
C PHE A 293 -19.22 2.48 -13.84
N SER A 294 -20.54 2.33 -14.00
CA SER A 294 -21.14 1.41 -14.98
C SER A 294 -22.39 2.00 -15.61
N GLU A 295 -22.78 1.49 -16.78
CA GLU A 295 -23.94 1.99 -17.53
C GLU A 295 -25.27 1.52 -16.95
N GLN A 296 -25.32 0.31 -16.38
CA GLN A 296 -26.56 -0.27 -15.84
C GLN A 296 -26.33 -0.73 -14.41
N TYR A 297 -26.88 0.01 -13.44
CA TYR A 297 -27.04 -0.48 -12.07
C TYR A 297 -28.53 -0.47 -11.75
N GLY A 298 -29.10 -1.66 -11.87
CA GLY A 298 -30.49 -1.92 -11.59
C GLY A 298 -30.64 -2.54 -10.20
N VAL A 299 -31.41 -1.92 -9.32
CA VAL A 299 -31.73 -2.53 -8.02
C VAL A 299 -33.06 -3.28 -8.17
N PRO A 300 -33.12 -4.59 -7.85
CA PRO A 300 -34.37 -5.33 -7.85
C PRO A 300 -35.30 -4.81 -6.76
N THR A 301 -36.54 -4.50 -7.13
CA THR A 301 -37.60 -4.11 -6.20
C THR A 301 -38.41 -5.32 -5.75
N ALA A 302 -39.21 -5.14 -4.70
CA ALA A 302 -40.11 -6.17 -4.17
C ALA A 302 -41.18 -6.65 -5.18
N ASP A 303 -41.38 -5.92 -6.28
CA ASP A 303 -42.40 -6.18 -7.32
C ASP A 303 -41.79 -6.68 -8.65
N ASP A 304 -40.63 -7.37 -8.63
CA ASP A 304 -39.90 -7.89 -9.81
C ASP A 304 -39.49 -6.81 -10.85
N GLY A 305 -39.49 -5.54 -10.46
CA GLY A 305 -39.00 -4.42 -11.27
C GLY A 305 -37.52 -4.12 -11.04
N ILE A 306 -36.82 -3.65 -12.08
CA ILE A 306 -35.48 -3.09 -11.97
C ILE A 306 -35.59 -1.57 -12.02
N ILE A 307 -35.24 -0.88 -10.93
CA ILE A 307 -35.12 0.58 -10.94
C ILE A 307 -33.69 0.95 -11.31
N GLU A 308 -33.54 1.77 -12.35
CA GLU A 308 -32.26 2.45 -12.63
C GLU A 308 -32.04 3.55 -11.59
N VAL A 309 -30.94 3.42 -10.85
CA VAL A 309 -30.58 4.36 -9.79
C VAL A 309 -29.33 5.16 -10.19
N ALA A 310 -29.27 6.42 -9.74
CA ALA A 310 -28.14 7.29 -10.01
C ALA A 310 -26.88 6.87 -9.24
N GLY A 311 -27.07 6.32 -8.04
CA GLY A 311 -26.03 5.83 -7.16
C GLY A 311 -26.56 4.84 -6.13
N VAL A 312 -25.66 3.98 -5.64
CA VAL A 312 -25.92 3.04 -4.55
C VAL A 312 -24.70 2.99 -3.65
N ILE A 313 -24.92 2.96 -2.34
CA ILE A 313 -23.91 2.60 -1.35
C ILE A 313 -24.35 1.38 -0.56
N ASP A 314 -23.46 0.39 -0.53
CA ASP A 314 -23.52 -0.79 0.33
C ASP A 314 -22.41 -0.65 1.38
N GLN A 315 -22.79 -0.21 2.57
CA GLN A 315 -21.85 0.06 3.66
C GLN A 315 -21.21 -1.22 4.22
N PRO A 316 -21.96 -2.34 4.46
CA PRO A 316 -21.39 -3.61 4.89
C PRO A 316 -20.33 -4.16 3.94
N ASN A 317 -20.60 -4.15 2.62
CA ASN A 317 -19.68 -4.67 1.62
C ASN A 317 -18.66 -3.64 1.12
N LYS A 318 -18.75 -2.39 1.61
CA LYS A 318 -17.89 -1.27 1.21
C LYS A 318 -17.92 -1.03 -0.31
N LEU A 319 -19.10 -1.08 -0.91
CA LEU A 319 -19.28 -0.83 -2.35
C LEU A 319 -20.02 0.48 -2.58
N VAL A 320 -19.57 1.23 -3.57
CA VAL A 320 -20.28 2.38 -4.14
C VAL A 320 -20.38 2.20 -5.64
N ALA A 321 -21.59 2.25 -6.18
CA ALA A 321 -21.84 2.22 -7.61
C ALA A 321 -22.44 3.55 -8.05
N ILE A 322 -21.95 4.10 -9.16
CA ILE A 322 -22.43 5.36 -9.74
C ILE A 322 -22.73 5.15 -11.22
N SER A 323 -23.93 5.54 -11.64
CA SER A 323 -24.35 5.39 -13.04
C SER A 323 -23.60 6.37 -13.94
N THR A 324 -23.06 5.84 -15.05
CA THR A 324 -22.33 6.61 -16.07
C THR A 324 -23.24 7.22 -17.14
N VAL A 325 -24.54 6.89 -17.12
CA VAL A 325 -25.56 7.45 -18.05
C VAL A 325 -25.70 8.96 -17.85
N TYR A 326 -25.37 9.47 -16.66
CA TYR A 326 -25.48 10.88 -16.33
C TYR A 326 -24.20 11.69 -16.65
N PRO A 327 -24.32 13.01 -16.91
CA PRO A 327 -23.17 13.90 -17.09
C PRO A 327 -22.20 13.87 -15.89
N LYS A 328 -20.93 14.22 -16.11
CA LYS A 328 -19.89 14.09 -15.07
C LYS A 328 -20.17 14.95 -13.84
N GLU A 329 -20.84 16.10 -14.01
CA GLU A 329 -21.26 16.96 -12.91
C GLU A 329 -22.27 16.27 -11.98
N VAL A 330 -23.19 15.50 -12.56
CA VAL A 330 -24.18 14.71 -11.81
C VAL A 330 -23.50 13.53 -11.13
N GLN A 331 -22.59 12.84 -11.83
CA GLN A 331 -21.80 11.77 -11.24
C GLN A 331 -20.99 12.26 -10.04
N ASN A 332 -20.34 13.43 -10.15
CA ASN A 332 -19.57 14.04 -9.06
C ASN A 332 -20.45 14.36 -7.84
N PHE A 333 -21.63 14.95 -8.09
CA PHE A 333 -22.59 15.26 -7.03
C PHE A 333 -23.11 13.99 -6.36
N THR A 334 -23.46 12.97 -7.14
CA THR A 334 -23.85 11.65 -6.62
C THR A 334 -22.72 11.03 -5.80
N ALA A 335 -21.47 11.05 -6.27
CA ALA A 335 -20.33 10.54 -5.51
C ALA A 335 -20.15 11.24 -4.15
N ALA A 336 -20.33 12.57 -4.12
CA ALA A 336 -20.28 13.34 -2.88
C ALA A 336 -21.47 13.07 -1.96
N HIS A 337 -22.63 12.73 -2.53
CA HIS A 337 -23.81 12.28 -1.80
C HIS A 337 -23.58 10.89 -1.18
N GLU A 338 -23.01 9.93 -1.91
CA GLU A 338 -22.64 8.62 -1.36
C GLU A 338 -21.56 8.73 -0.26
N LEU A 339 -20.60 9.64 -0.43
CA LEU A 339 -19.63 9.99 0.61
C LEU A 339 -20.34 10.52 1.87
N ALA A 340 -21.42 11.29 1.72
CA ALA A 340 -22.20 11.76 2.86
C ALA A 340 -22.84 10.60 3.63
N HIS A 341 -23.39 9.60 2.93
CA HIS A 341 -23.92 8.41 3.58
C HIS A 341 -22.84 7.65 4.37
N ALA A 342 -21.64 7.50 3.79
CA ALA A 342 -20.53 6.84 4.47
C ALA A 342 -20.09 7.55 5.76
N ILE A 343 -20.25 8.88 5.82
CA ILE A 343 -19.82 9.71 6.96
C ILE A 343 -20.93 9.92 7.99
N LEU A 344 -22.16 10.20 7.55
CA LEU A 344 -23.26 10.66 8.41
C LEU A 344 -24.22 9.53 8.78
N HIS A 345 -24.37 8.49 7.97
CA HIS A 345 -25.51 7.58 8.06
C HIS A 345 -25.13 6.14 8.46
N GLN A 346 -26.06 5.42 9.09
CA GLN A 346 -25.86 4.05 9.59
C GLN A 346 -26.62 3.00 8.77
N ASN A 347 -27.51 3.41 7.87
CA ASN A 347 -28.31 2.49 7.04
C ASN A 347 -27.40 1.62 6.18
N PRO A 348 -27.59 0.29 6.15
CA PRO A 348 -26.65 -0.61 5.51
C PRO A 348 -26.58 -0.42 3.99
N ILE A 349 -27.74 -0.28 3.34
CA ILE A 349 -27.86 -0.06 1.91
C ILE A 349 -28.74 1.17 1.69
N LEU A 350 -28.29 2.07 0.82
CA LEU A 350 -29.00 3.28 0.42
C LEU A 350 -28.92 3.43 -1.10
N HIS A 351 -30.01 3.92 -1.68
CA HIS A 351 -30.17 4.07 -3.13
C HIS A 351 -30.61 5.48 -3.46
N ARG A 352 -30.06 6.01 -4.55
CA ARG A 352 -30.41 7.33 -5.08
C ARG A 352 -31.29 7.17 -6.33
N ASP A 353 -32.60 7.07 -6.13
CA ASP A 353 -33.57 6.80 -7.21
C ASP A 353 -33.73 7.97 -8.20
N ASN A 354 -33.54 9.22 -7.74
CA ASN A 354 -33.67 10.41 -8.58
C ASN A 354 -32.32 11.16 -8.64
N PRO A 355 -31.66 11.27 -9.82
CA PRO A 355 -30.41 11.97 -10.02
C PRO A 355 -30.62 13.49 -9.88
N LEU A 356 -30.77 13.97 -8.65
CA LEU A 356 -30.78 15.41 -8.44
C LEU A 356 -29.36 15.95 -8.60
N ASP A 357 -29.21 16.88 -9.53
CA ASP A 357 -28.00 17.64 -9.76
C ASP A 357 -27.85 18.80 -8.77
N ARG A 358 -28.65 18.80 -7.70
CA ARG A 358 -28.84 19.90 -6.74
C ARG A 358 -29.31 19.35 -5.39
N PRO A 359 -29.17 20.12 -4.29
CA PRO A 359 -29.79 19.76 -3.03
C PRO A 359 -31.32 19.80 -3.10
N ARG A 360 -32.00 18.82 -2.49
CA ARG A 360 -33.45 18.89 -2.22
C ARG A 360 -33.80 20.05 -1.29
N GLN A 361 -35.00 20.59 -1.44
CA GLN A 361 -35.56 21.49 -0.41
C GLN A 361 -35.96 20.67 0.82
N LYS A 362 -35.87 21.27 2.01
CA LYS A 362 -36.21 20.59 3.29
C LYS A 362 -37.65 20.05 3.33
N ALA A 363 -38.54 20.59 2.50
CA ALA A 363 -39.94 20.17 2.37
C ALA A 363 -40.17 18.99 1.39
N GLU A 364 -39.15 18.54 0.65
CA GLU A 364 -39.29 17.64 -0.51
C GLU A 364 -38.82 16.19 -0.26
N GLY A 365 -38.54 15.74 0.98
CA GLY A 365 -38.14 14.33 1.14
C GLY A 365 -37.68 13.83 2.50
N ASN A 366 -37.06 12.65 2.44
CA ASN A 366 -36.44 11.94 3.56
C ASN A 366 -35.32 12.80 4.19
N PRO A 367 -35.31 13.04 5.52
CA PRO A 367 -34.26 13.79 6.21
C PRO A 367 -32.84 13.30 5.88
N THR A 368 -32.63 11.99 5.76
CA THR A 368 -31.34 11.38 5.40
C THR A 368 -30.85 11.85 4.03
N GLU A 369 -31.73 11.86 3.02
CA GLU A 369 -31.41 12.31 1.66
C GLU A 369 -31.09 13.80 1.62
N TYR A 370 -31.83 14.60 2.40
CA TYR A 370 -31.57 16.03 2.54
C TYR A 370 -30.21 16.32 3.19
N GLU A 371 -29.85 15.57 4.24
CA GLU A 371 -28.55 15.69 4.88
C GLU A 371 -27.41 15.32 3.91
N ALA A 372 -27.59 14.24 3.12
CA ALA A 372 -26.62 13.82 2.12
C ALA A 372 -26.44 14.84 0.99
N ASP A 373 -27.53 15.39 0.48
CA ASP A 373 -27.52 16.44 -0.54
C ASP A 373 -26.86 17.75 -0.05
N LYS A 374 -27.11 18.14 1.21
CA LYS A 374 -26.46 19.30 1.82
C LYS A 374 -24.96 19.07 2.03
N PHE A 375 -24.59 17.88 2.48
CA PHE A 375 -23.18 17.49 2.60
C PHE A 375 -22.50 17.57 1.24
N ALA A 376 -23.10 17.00 0.19
CA ALA A 376 -22.56 17.02 -1.16
C ALA A 376 -22.32 18.45 -1.68
N ALA A 377 -23.29 19.34 -1.49
CA ALA A 377 -23.15 20.75 -1.87
C ALA A 377 -22.06 21.46 -1.08
N TYR A 378 -21.97 21.26 0.24
CA TYR A 378 -20.94 21.91 1.05
C TYR A 378 -19.55 21.35 0.74
N PHE A 379 -19.45 20.06 0.44
CA PHE A 379 -18.19 19.41 0.10
C PHE A 379 -17.68 19.88 -1.25
N LEU A 380 -18.51 19.84 -2.29
CA LEU A 380 -18.12 20.24 -3.64
C LEU A 380 -18.04 21.76 -3.81
N MET A 381 -18.78 22.54 -3.02
CA MET A 381 -18.80 24.00 -3.12
C MET A 381 -18.60 24.66 -1.74
N PRO A 382 -17.38 24.59 -1.18
CA PRO A 382 -17.08 25.10 0.16
C PRO A 382 -17.22 26.61 0.21
N LYS A 383 -17.90 27.14 1.23
CA LYS A 383 -18.28 28.56 1.35
C LYS A 383 -17.14 29.52 0.96
N LYS A 384 -16.00 29.40 1.65
CA LYS A 384 -14.85 30.29 1.48
C LYS A 384 -14.30 30.24 0.05
N ILE A 385 -14.21 29.05 -0.54
CA ILE A 385 -13.65 28.87 -1.89
C ILE A 385 -14.60 29.44 -2.94
N VAL A 386 -15.92 29.24 -2.76
CA VAL A 386 -16.94 29.83 -3.64
C VAL A 386 -16.93 31.35 -3.54
N GLU A 387 -16.88 31.93 -2.34
CA GLU A 387 -16.78 33.38 -2.13
C GLU A 387 -15.53 33.96 -2.80
N GLU A 388 -14.35 33.34 -2.60
CA GLU A 388 -13.10 33.79 -3.22
C GLU A 388 -13.15 33.71 -4.75
N ALA A 389 -13.69 32.62 -5.31
CA ALA A 389 -13.84 32.46 -6.75
C ALA A 389 -14.85 33.46 -7.34
N PHE A 390 -15.98 33.67 -6.64
CA PHE A 390 -17.01 34.62 -7.03
C PHE A 390 -16.47 36.06 -7.02
N PHE A 391 -15.81 36.47 -5.93
CA PHE A 391 -15.19 37.78 -5.82
C PHE A 391 -14.12 38.00 -6.90
N ARG A 392 -13.28 37.00 -7.17
CA ARG A 392 -12.24 37.09 -8.20
C ARG A 392 -12.82 37.35 -9.59
N ILE A 393 -13.99 36.79 -9.90
CA ILE A 393 -14.64 36.95 -11.20
C ILE A 393 -15.41 38.27 -11.28
N PHE A 394 -16.25 38.56 -10.28
CA PHE A 394 -17.23 39.65 -10.35
C PHE A 394 -16.79 40.94 -9.67
N ASP A 395 -15.74 40.90 -8.86
CA ASP A 395 -15.17 42.03 -8.10
C ASP A 395 -16.18 42.67 -7.12
N THR A 396 -17.19 41.91 -6.70
CA THR A 396 -18.22 42.36 -5.76
C THR A 396 -18.89 41.18 -5.05
N ILE A 397 -19.20 41.36 -3.76
CA ILE A 397 -20.09 40.51 -2.97
C ILE A 397 -20.88 41.42 -2.01
N PRO A 398 -22.22 41.41 -2.03
CA PRO A 398 -23.08 40.70 -2.98
C PRO A 398 -23.01 41.34 -4.37
N PHE A 399 -23.30 40.56 -5.40
CA PHE A 399 -23.55 41.06 -6.75
C PHE A 399 -24.92 41.71 -6.80
N LYS A 400 -24.97 42.97 -7.26
CA LYS A 400 -26.20 43.73 -7.51
C LYS A 400 -26.27 44.09 -8.99
N ILE A 401 -27.49 44.13 -9.54
CA ILE A 401 -27.71 44.67 -10.88
C ILE A 401 -27.74 46.20 -10.79
N ASP A 402 -26.67 46.84 -11.26
CA ASP A 402 -26.54 48.27 -11.48
C ASP A 402 -25.92 48.53 -12.86
N GLU A 403 -25.78 49.80 -13.26
CA GLU A 403 -25.25 50.13 -14.58
C GLU A 403 -23.79 49.68 -14.77
N ASN A 404 -22.99 49.66 -13.71
CA ASN A 404 -21.59 49.24 -13.80
C ASN A 404 -21.48 47.73 -13.98
N THR A 405 -22.22 46.94 -13.19
CA THR A 405 -22.22 45.48 -13.33
C THR A 405 -22.88 45.04 -14.64
N ALA A 406 -23.95 45.70 -15.08
CA ALA A 406 -24.59 45.43 -16.37
C ALA A 406 -23.68 45.79 -17.56
N PHE A 407 -22.94 46.90 -17.49
CA PHE A 407 -21.97 47.24 -18.53
C PHE A 407 -20.86 46.18 -18.65
N LYS A 408 -20.40 45.64 -17.52
CA LYS A 408 -19.42 44.52 -17.50
C LYS A 408 -19.99 43.22 -18.10
N PHE A 409 -21.32 43.10 -18.25
CA PHE A 409 -22.04 42.01 -18.93
C PHE A 409 -22.13 42.20 -20.47
N GLY A 410 -21.07 42.70 -21.10
CA GLY A 410 -21.01 42.88 -22.55
C GLY A 410 -21.72 44.15 -23.04
N GLY A 411 -21.65 45.23 -22.26
CA GLY A 411 -22.18 46.55 -22.62
C GLY A 411 -23.69 46.70 -22.43
N LYS A 412 -24.31 45.88 -21.57
CA LYS A 412 -25.76 45.94 -21.31
C LYS A 412 -26.10 47.09 -20.35
N THR A 413 -27.34 47.55 -20.40
CA THR A 413 -27.91 48.44 -19.37
C THR A 413 -28.48 47.62 -18.21
N ALA A 414 -28.64 48.25 -17.04
CA ALA A 414 -29.25 47.59 -15.88
C ALA A 414 -30.67 47.06 -16.19
N SER A 415 -31.46 47.81 -16.98
CA SER A 415 -32.79 47.38 -17.43
C SER A 415 -32.71 46.12 -18.29
N ASN A 416 -31.83 46.08 -19.30
CA ASN A 416 -31.71 44.91 -20.16
C ASN A 416 -31.29 43.66 -19.38
N LEU A 417 -30.40 43.81 -18.39
CA LEU A 417 -29.98 42.68 -17.57
C LEU A 417 -31.11 42.17 -16.65
N ARG A 418 -31.97 43.07 -16.12
CA ARG A 418 -33.16 42.70 -15.33
C ARG A 418 -34.22 42.02 -16.20
N ASP A 419 -34.40 42.44 -17.46
CA ASP A 419 -35.36 41.81 -18.38
C ASP A 419 -34.94 40.38 -18.77
N GLU A 420 -33.64 40.13 -18.88
CA GLU A 420 -33.07 38.81 -19.15
C GLU A 420 -33.04 37.87 -17.93
N CYS A 421 -32.97 38.42 -16.72
CA CYS A 421 -32.88 37.68 -15.47
C CYS A 421 -34.07 38.06 -14.57
N ARG A 422 -35.24 37.48 -14.80
CA ARG A 422 -36.52 37.94 -14.24
C ARG A 422 -36.68 37.66 -12.75
N ASN A 423 -35.84 36.78 -12.21
CA ASN A 423 -35.83 36.40 -10.81
C ASN A 423 -34.39 36.08 -10.35
N LYS A 424 -34.22 35.98 -9.04
CA LYS A 424 -32.94 35.66 -8.41
C LYS A 424 -32.28 34.40 -8.98
N ARG A 425 -33.07 33.36 -9.30
CA ARG A 425 -32.58 32.07 -9.81
C ARG A 425 -32.04 32.15 -11.24
N GLU A 426 -32.68 32.93 -12.11
CA GLU A 426 -32.17 33.17 -13.45
C GLU A 426 -30.86 33.96 -13.41
N LEU A 427 -30.75 34.97 -12.54
CA LEU A 427 -29.51 35.71 -12.35
C LEU A 427 -28.39 34.80 -11.84
N THR A 428 -28.63 34.01 -10.79
CA THR A 428 -27.62 33.14 -10.20
C THR A 428 -27.19 32.01 -11.15
N LYS A 429 -28.11 31.45 -11.94
CA LYS A 429 -27.79 30.46 -12.99
C LYS A 429 -26.94 31.07 -14.11
N LYS A 430 -27.20 32.32 -14.48
CA LYS A 430 -26.39 33.05 -15.45
C LYS A 430 -24.99 33.32 -14.91
N LEU A 431 -24.87 33.80 -13.67
CA LEU A 431 -23.57 34.01 -13.01
C LEU A 431 -22.78 32.70 -12.87
N ALA A 432 -23.45 31.59 -12.57
CA ALA A 432 -22.83 30.27 -12.42
C ALA A 432 -22.20 29.75 -13.74
N THR A 433 -22.77 30.13 -14.89
CA THR A 433 -22.40 29.61 -16.22
C THR A 433 -21.60 30.58 -17.07
N LEU A 434 -21.42 31.82 -16.60
CA LEU A 434 -20.72 32.87 -17.33
C LEU A 434 -19.25 32.51 -17.54
N GLU A 435 -18.71 32.83 -18.72
CA GLU A 435 -17.29 32.62 -19.09
C GLU A 435 -16.60 33.90 -19.57
N LEU A 436 -17.35 35.01 -19.65
CA LEU A 436 -16.87 36.32 -20.06
C LEU A 436 -17.53 37.40 -19.19
N TYR A 437 -16.72 38.22 -18.53
CA TYR A 437 -17.17 39.35 -17.71
C TYR A 437 -16.08 40.42 -17.70
N ASN A 438 -16.46 41.68 -17.87
CA ASN A 438 -15.53 42.81 -17.90
C ASN A 438 -14.36 42.61 -18.90
N GLY A 439 -14.65 42.03 -20.08
CA GLY A 439 -13.67 41.77 -21.13
C GLY A 439 -12.66 40.65 -20.84
N LYS A 440 -12.80 39.91 -19.74
CA LYS A 440 -11.91 38.80 -19.36
C LYS A 440 -12.61 37.45 -19.53
N PHE A 441 -11.96 36.53 -20.21
CA PHE A 441 -12.39 35.13 -20.30
C PHE A 441 -11.91 34.35 -19.07
N PHE A 442 -12.77 33.46 -18.56
CA PHE A 442 -12.47 32.57 -17.43
C PHE A 442 -13.30 31.29 -17.51
N VAL A 443 -12.91 30.27 -16.74
CA VAL A 443 -13.71 29.05 -16.57
C VAL A 443 -14.88 29.37 -15.65
N SER A 444 -16.11 29.04 -16.06
CA SER A 444 -17.30 29.31 -15.26
C SER A 444 -17.22 28.71 -13.85
N LEU A 445 -17.99 29.27 -12.90
CA LEU A 445 -18.05 28.72 -11.54
C LEU A 445 -18.53 27.26 -11.56
N SER A 446 -19.58 26.93 -12.32
CA SER A 446 -20.08 25.55 -12.40
C SER A 446 -19.01 24.56 -12.89
N LYS A 447 -18.23 24.95 -13.92
CA LYS A 447 -17.13 24.12 -14.45
C LYS A 447 -15.95 24.03 -13.49
N THR A 448 -15.61 25.13 -12.81
CA THR A 448 -14.51 25.18 -11.82
C THR A 448 -14.72 24.21 -10.67
N PHE A 449 -15.97 24.10 -10.18
CA PHE A 449 -16.33 23.20 -9.08
C PHE A 449 -16.85 21.83 -9.55
N GLY A 450 -16.94 21.59 -10.87
CA GLY A 450 -17.37 20.32 -11.44
C GLY A 450 -18.81 19.92 -11.06
N VAL A 451 -19.71 20.90 -10.97
CA VAL A 451 -21.12 20.74 -10.58
C VAL A 451 -22.05 21.35 -11.62
N SER A 452 -23.34 21.00 -11.56
CA SER A 452 -24.34 21.58 -12.46
C SER A 452 -24.49 23.09 -12.25
N ALA A 453 -24.94 23.78 -13.31
CA ALA A 453 -25.32 25.19 -13.23
C ALA A 453 -26.38 25.44 -12.14
N THR A 454 -27.30 24.48 -11.96
CA THR A 454 -28.39 24.57 -10.98
C THR A 454 -27.86 24.46 -9.55
N ALA A 455 -26.98 23.49 -9.25
CA ALA A 455 -26.35 23.36 -7.94
C ALA A 455 -25.54 24.60 -7.57
N MET A 456 -24.72 25.10 -8.50
CA MET A 456 -23.94 26.31 -8.26
C MET A 456 -24.83 27.53 -8.03
N ALA A 457 -25.90 27.70 -8.81
CA ALA A 457 -26.87 28.77 -8.63
C ALA A 457 -27.52 28.74 -7.22
N ILE A 458 -27.93 27.55 -6.77
CA ILE A 458 -28.48 27.36 -5.41
C ILE A 458 -27.44 27.74 -4.37
N ARG A 459 -26.19 27.32 -4.55
CA ARG A 459 -25.13 27.62 -3.59
C ARG A 459 -24.84 29.12 -3.49
N ILE A 460 -24.81 29.82 -4.63
CA ILE A 460 -24.66 31.28 -4.68
C ILE A 460 -25.79 31.97 -3.89
N GLU A 461 -27.02 31.48 -4.01
CA GLU A 461 -28.17 32.00 -3.26
C GLU A 461 -28.07 31.73 -1.76
N GLU A 462 -27.72 30.51 -1.36
CA GLU A 462 -27.55 30.10 0.04
C GLU A 462 -26.47 30.91 0.75
N LEU A 463 -25.40 31.26 0.04
CA LEU A 463 -24.29 32.05 0.55
C LEU A 463 -24.58 33.56 0.54
N GLY A 464 -25.71 34.00 -0.01
CA GLY A 464 -26.08 35.42 -0.07
C GLY A 464 -25.17 36.24 -0.98
N LEU A 465 -24.57 35.62 -2.01
CA LEU A 465 -23.62 36.30 -2.91
C LEU A 465 -24.30 37.20 -3.93
N VAL A 466 -25.63 37.20 -3.98
CA VAL A 466 -26.44 37.98 -4.90
C VAL A 466 -27.57 38.65 -4.13
N ASP A 467 -27.73 39.95 -4.37
CA ASP A 467 -28.81 40.80 -3.87
C ASP A 467 -29.57 41.32 -5.11
N TYR A 468 -30.76 40.76 -5.34
CA TYR A 468 -31.51 40.86 -6.60
C TYR A 468 -32.54 42.00 -6.58
#